data_AF-A0A3P5X5R5-F1
#
_entry.id   AF-A0A3P5X5R5-F1
#
_cell.length_a   1.000
_cell.length_b   1.000
_cell.length_c   1.000
_cell.angle_alpha   90.00
_cell.angle_beta   90.00
_cell.angle_gamma   90.00
#
_symmetry.space_group_name_H-M   'P 1'
#
loop_
_entity.id
_entity.type
_entity.pdbx_description
1 polymer ?
#
loop_
_entity_poly.entity_id
_entity_poly.type
_entity_poly.pdbx_seq_one_letter_code
_entity_poly.pdbx_strand_id
1 'polypeptide(L)'
;MSKKIVDKAKHILKGIQFDLELAFDWNKDHYDNYYQYFTHPDNEVRKWSLLIFAGGLGNWHLESAQIFRTIKELKKYSEFNKYKAYHFEDYVQSFLDNKDAIKQDFPLLYNQLVWYLLRLDNKKRCEYIFRTVDKQLLIELRQVLSESGIDASKFPNNHEDIMKEIGLTFKPV
;
A
#
# COMPACT_ATOMS: atom_id res chain seq x y z
N MET A 1 7.48 5.36 20.34
CA MET A 1 7.56 5.67 18.89
C MET A 1 6.43 5.01 18.13
N SER A 2 6.24 3.69 18.30
CA SER A 2 5.19 2.86 17.68
C SER A 2 3.78 3.45 17.74
N LYS A 3 3.33 3.93 18.92
CA LYS A 3 2.00 4.56 19.08
C LYS A 3 1.79 5.76 18.14
N LYS A 4 2.79 6.63 18.01
CA LYS A 4 2.69 7.85 17.16
C LYS A 4 2.56 7.50 15.67
N ILE A 5 3.27 6.46 15.21
CA ILE A 5 3.21 5.98 13.82
C ILE A 5 1.82 5.40 13.54
N VAL A 6 1.32 4.55 14.43
CA VAL A 6 -0.02 3.96 14.34
C VAL A 6 -1.11 5.03 14.33
N ASP A 7 -1.01 6.04 15.21
CA ASP A 7 -1.99 7.12 15.28
C ASP A 7 -2.03 7.92 13.97
N LYS A 8 -0.87 8.24 13.37
CA LYS A 8 -0.82 8.88 12.05
C LYS A 8 -1.46 8.01 10.96
N ALA A 9 -1.16 6.71 10.93
CA ALA A 9 -1.74 5.79 9.94
C ALA A 9 -3.26 5.71 10.08
N LYS A 10 -3.78 5.63 11.31
CA LYS A 10 -5.22 5.66 11.62
C LYS A 10 -5.88 6.96 11.17
N HIS A 11 -5.19 8.09 11.28
CA HIS A 11 -5.68 9.38 10.80
C HIS A 11 -5.82 9.41 9.28
N ILE A 12 -4.79 8.96 8.54
CA ILE A 12 -4.83 8.87 7.08
C ILE A 12 -5.99 7.96 6.65
N LEU A 13 -6.03 6.75 7.23
CA LEU A 13 -6.94 5.68 6.85
C LEU A 13 -8.27 5.73 7.61
N LYS A 14 -8.72 6.92 8.01
CA LYS A 14 -10.02 7.05 8.67
C LYS A 14 -11.11 6.59 7.71
N GLY A 15 -11.89 5.59 8.13
CA GLY A 15 -12.94 4.99 7.29
C GLY A 15 -12.53 3.69 6.61
N ILE A 16 -11.26 3.25 6.75
CA ILE A 16 -10.75 1.99 6.18
C ILE A 16 -11.62 0.78 6.49
N GLN A 17 -12.37 0.79 7.59
CA GLN A 17 -13.30 -0.26 7.95
C GLN A 17 -14.43 -0.45 6.93
N PHE A 18 -14.74 0.55 6.11
CA PHE A 18 -15.77 0.48 5.07
C PHE A 18 -15.23 0.01 3.72
N ASP A 19 -14.05 0.50 3.32
CA ASP A 19 -13.40 0.12 2.05
C ASP A 19 -11.91 0.51 2.07
N LEU A 20 -11.06 -0.31 1.44
CA LEU A 20 -9.63 -0.03 1.18
C LEU A 20 -9.41 1.03 0.09
N GLU A 21 -10.46 1.41 -0.64
CA GLU A 21 -10.36 2.29 -1.80
C GLU A 21 -10.88 3.71 -1.55
N LEU A 22 -11.37 4.00 -0.34
CA LEU A 22 -11.84 5.35 0.05
C LEU A 22 -10.77 6.41 -0.17
N ALA A 23 -11.18 7.61 -0.58
CA ALA A 23 -10.27 8.76 -0.63
C ALA A 23 -9.76 9.12 0.77
N PHE A 24 -8.51 8.75 1.07
CA PHE A 24 -7.88 8.94 2.39
C PHE A 24 -7.21 10.30 2.52
N ASP A 25 -6.99 10.74 3.77
CA ASP A 25 -6.37 12.04 4.07
C ASP A 25 -4.83 11.92 4.14
N TRP A 26 -4.19 12.06 2.98
CA TRP A 26 -2.74 11.95 2.81
C TRP A 26 -1.95 13.20 3.25
N ASN A 27 -2.46 13.96 4.22
CA ASN A 27 -1.83 15.18 4.72
C ASN A 27 -0.37 14.95 5.16
N LYS A 28 0.52 15.88 4.80
CA LYS A 28 1.96 15.91 5.14
C LYS A 28 2.27 15.88 6.65
N ASP A 29 1.30 16.22 7.49
CA ASP A 29 1.43 16.16 8.94
C ASP A 29 1.33 14.72 9.48
N HIS A 30 0.69 13.84 8.71
CA HIS A 30 0.57 12.41 9.00
C HIS A 30 1.58 11.54 8.22
N TYR A 31 2.44 12.17 7.41
CA TYR A 31 3.51 11.47 6.70
C TYR A 31 4.46 10.71 7.63
N ASP A 32 4.87 9.53 7.18
CA ASP A 32 5.96 8.73 7.72
C ASP A 32 6.48 7.77 6.64
N ASN A 33 7.64 7.17 6.86
CA ASN A 33 8.22 6.17 5.95
C ASN A 33 7.64 4.78 6.25
N TYR A 34 6.34 4.60 6.03
CA TYR A 34 5.65 3.38 6.49
C TYR A 34 6.24 2.07 5.95
N TYR A 35 6.84 2.10 4.76
CA TYR A 35 7.54 0.95 4.19
C TYR A 35 8.66 0.41 5.10
N GLN A 36 9.26 1.24 5.96
CA GLN A 36 10.32 0.83 6.89
C GLN A 36 9.83 -0.07 8.02
N TYR A 37 8.50 -0.18 8.20
CA TYR A 37 7.93 -0.89 9.33
C TYR A 37 7.23 -2.20 8.96
N PHE A 38 7.41 -2.72 7.74
CA PHE A 38 6.81 -4.01 7.32
C PHE A 38 7.32 -5.22 8.12
N THR A 39 8.48 -5.10 8.77
CA THR A 39 9.05 -6.12 9.67
C THR A 39 9.19 -5.66 11.11
N HIS A 40 8.53 -4.56 11.47
CA HIS A 40 8.59 -4.01 12.82
C HIS A 40 8.15 -5.09 13.85
N PRO A 41 8.81 -5.25 15.01
CA PRO A 41 8.48 -6.34 15.96
C PRO A 41 7.06 -6.25 16.52
N ASP A 42 6.53 -5.04 16.68
CA ASP A 42 5.12 -4.80 17.04
C ASP A 42 4.18 -5.04 15.85
N ASN A 43 3.28 -6.02 16.02
CA ASN A 43 2.28 -6.43 15.03
C ASN A 43 1.33 -5.28 14.64
N GLU A 44 0.96 -4.42 15.59
CA GLU A 44 0.06 -3.28 15.31
C GLU A 44 0.73 -2.32 14.32
N VAL A 45 2.04 -2.08 14.47
CA VAL A 45 2.79 -1.21 13.56
C VAL A 45 2.89 -1.83 12.17
N ARG A 46 3.20 -3.14 12.06
CA ARG A 46 3.27 -3.84 10.76
C ARG A 46 1.95 -3.73 10.01
N LYS A 47 0.86 -4.10 10.69
CA LYS A 47 -0.51 -4.03 10.18
C LYS A 47 -0.81 -2.64 9.60
N TRP A 48 -0.68 -1.59 10.40
CA TRP A 48 -1.06 -0.24 9.96
C TRP A 48 -0.17 0.27 8.82
N SER A 49 1.10 -0.14 8.80
CA SER A 49 2.02 0.21 7.73
C SER A 49 1.66 -0.48 6.41
N LEU A 50 1.26 -1.76 6.46
CA LEU A 50 0.76 -2.50 5.30
C LEU A 50 -0.58 -1.94 4.80
N LEU A 51 -1.48 -1.53 5.71
CA LEU A 51 -2.73 -0.87 5.33
C LEU A 51 -2.50 0.47 4.65
N ILE A 52 -1.45 1.22 5.02
CA ILE A 52 -1.08 2.44 4.30
C ILE A 52 -0.69 2.10 2.87
N PHE A 53 0.06 1.03 2.66
CA PHE A 53 0.40 0.59 1.31
C PHE A 53 -0.86 0.18 0.52
N ALA A 54 -1.72 -0.63 1.13
CA ALA A 54 -2.97 -1.09 0.52
C ALA A 54 -3.90 0.09 0.16
N GLY A 55 -4.14 1.02 1.09
CA GLY A 55 -4.97 2.20 0.84
C GLY A 55 -4.38 3.12 -0.23
N GLY A 56 -3.05 3.22 -0.28
CA GLY A 56 -2.35 3.94 -1.33
C GLY A 56 -2.55 3.34 -2.73
N LEU A 57 -2.49 2.01 -2.82
CA LEU A 57 -2.75 1.29 -4.06
C LEU A 57 -4.22 1.32 -4.44
N GLY A 58 -5.14 1.22 -3.47
CA GLY A 58 -6.58 1.34 -3.69
C GLY A 58 -6.99 2.72 -4.21
N ASN A 59 -6.43 3.78 -3.63
CA ASN A 59 -6.62 5.15 -4.14
C ASN A 59 -6.10 5.34 -5.55
N TRP A 60 -4.95 4.73 -5.86
CA TRP A 60 -4.41 4.75 -7.21
C TRP A 60 -5.28 3.94 -8.18
N HIS A 61 -5.80 2.79 -7.74
CA HIS A 61 -6.69 1.94 -8.53
C HIS A 61 -7.96 2.68 -8.98
N LEU A 62 -8.62 3.38 -8.04
CA LEU A 62 -9.81 4.19 -8.31
C LEU A 62 -9.51 5.58 -8.90
N GLU A 63 -8.24 5.94 -9.04
CA GLU A 63 -7.79 7.28 -9.42
C GLU A 63 -8.33 8.39 -8.48
N SER A 64 -8.76 8.02 -7.27
CA SER A 64 -9.33 8.94 -6.27
C SER A 64 -8.25 9.79 -5.60
N ALA A 65 -7.06 9.21 -5.41
CA ALA A 65 -5.85 9.95 -5.08
C ALA A 65 -4.62 9.26 -5.71
N GLN A 66 -3.67 10.06 -6.15
CA GLN A 66 -2.42 9.57 -6.74
C GLN A 66 -1.29 9.88 -5.77
N ILE A 67 -1.07 8.98 -4.81
CA ILE A 67 -0.06 9.18 -3.75
C ILE A 67 1.34 8.74 -4.20
N PHE A 68 1.40 7.69 -5.03
CA PHE A 68 2.61 7.13 -5.62
C PHE A 68 2.91 7.84 -6.95
N ARG A 69 3.05 9.17 -6.91
CA ARG A 69 3.40 9.97 -8.10
C ARG A 69 4.89 10.01 -8.32
N THR A 70 5.28 10.20 -9.57
CA THR A 70 6.67 10.51 -9.88
C THR A 70 7.06 11.86 -9.26
N ILE A 71 8.34 12.02 -8.89
CA ILE A 71 8.87 13.30 -8.40
C ILE A 71 8.55 14.45 -9.38
N LYS A 72 8.58 14.18 -10.69
CA LYS A 72 8.25 15.16 -11.74
C LYS A 72 6.80 15.66 -11.63
N GLU A 73 5.86 14.79 -11.30
CA GLU A 73 4.46 15.17 -11.11
C GLU A 73 4.24 15.87 -9.78
N LEU A 74 4.89 15.40 -8.72
CA LEU A 74 4.80 16.00 -7.40
C LEU A 74 5.34 17.44 -7.38
N LYS A 75 6.43 17.72 -8.10
CA LYS A 75 6.99 19.08 -8.24
C LYS A 75 6.02 20.13 -8.80
N LYS A 76 4.89 19.73 -9.39
CA LYS A 76 3.87 20.66 -9.90
C LYS A 76 3.01 21.27 -8.78
N TYR A 77 3.04 20.70 -7.58
CA TYR A 77 2.25 21.16 -6.44
C TYR A 77 3.07 22.10 -5.57
N SER A 78 2.50 23.25 -5.21
CA SER A 78 3.14 24.27 -4.37
C SER A 78 3.55 23.75 -2.99
N GLU A 79 2.83 22.77 -2.46
CA GLU A 79 3.12 22.15 -1.17
C GLU A 79 4.09 20.96 -1.23
N PHE A 80 4.67 20.67 -2.40
CA PHE A 80 5.55 19.51 -2.54
C PHE A 80 6.78 19.61 -1.65
N ASN A 81 6.94 18.60 -0.81
CA ASN A 81 8.15 18.37 -0.05
C ASN A 81 8.76 17.04 -0.48
N LYS A 82 9.91 17.08 -1.16
CA LYS A 82 10.63 15.89 -1.62
C LYS A 82 11.07 14.94 -0.50
N TYR A 83 11.12 15.42 0.75
CA TYR A 83 11.45 14.62 1.92
C TYR A 83 10.21 14.05 2.61
N LYS A 84 9.01 14.37 2.11
CA LYS A 84 7.72 13.88 2.59
C LYS A 84 6.86 13.38 1.43
N ALA A 85 7.42 12.44 0.67
CA ALA A 85 6.76 11.82 -0.47
C ALA A 85 6.70 10.30 -0.30
N TYR A 86 5.62 9.70 -0.78
CA TYR A 86 5.46 8.25 -0.81
C TYR A 86 6.03 7.72 -2.12
N HIS A 87 7.25 7.18 -2.05
CA HIS A 87 7.97 6.63 -3.19
C HIS A 87 7.53 5.20 -3.47
N PHE A 88 7.02 4.93 -4.66
CA PHE A 88 6.52 3.60 -5.01
C PHE A 88 7.61 2.52 -4.87
N GLU A 89 8.81 2.84 -5.32
CA GLU A 89 9.98 1.98 -5.28
C GLU A 89 10.34 1.51 -3.86
N ASP A 90 10.26 2.40 -2.87
CA ASP A 90 10.56 2.07 -1.48
C ASP A 90 9.57 1.05 -0.90
N TYR A 91 8.28 1.22 -1.24
CA TYR A 91 7.22 0.31 -0.81
C TYR A 91 7.31 -1.04 -1.53
N VAL A 92 7.61 -1.05 -2.83
CA VAL A 92 7.80 -2.28 -3.60
C VAL A 92 9.01 -3.06 -3.12
N GLN A 93 10.14 -2.39 -2.91
CA GLN A 93 11.34 -3.05 -2.39
C GLN A 93 11.06 -3.67 -1.02
N SER A 94 10.48 -2.91 -0.10
CA SER A 94 10.14 -3.44 1.23
C SER A 94 9.11 -4.57 1.17
N PHE A 95 8.13 -4.50 0.27
CA PHE A 95 7.19 -5.59 0.06
C PHE A 95 7.90 -6.87 -0.42
N LEU A 96 8.81 -6.76 -1.40
CA LEU A 96 9.54 -7.91 -1.95
C LEU A 96 10.49 -8.55 -0.95
N ASP A 97 11.22 -7.72 -0.18
CA ASP A 97 12.15 -8.16 0.86
C ASP A 97 11.44 -8.94 1.97
N ASN A 98 10.16 -8.63 2.22
CA ASN A 98 9.41 -9.12 3.37
C ASN A 98 8.18 -9.96 2.99
N LYS A 99 8.02 -10.33 1.72
CA LYS A 99 6.81 -10.96 1.17
C LYS A 99 6.37 -12.21 1.93
N ASP A 100 7.30 -13.08 2.31
CA ASP A 100 6.98 -14.35 2.98
C ASP A 100 6.47 -14.10 4.40
N ALA A 101 7.10 -13.17 5.13
CA ALA A 101 6.66 -12.77 6.46
C ALA A 101 5.30 -12.07 6.41
N ILE A 102 5.08 -11.16 5.45
CA ILE A 102 3.80 -10.48 5.25
C ILE A 102 2.70 -11.50 4.94
N LYS A 103 2.96 -12.46 4.04
CA LYS A 103 2.02 -13.52 3.67
C LYS A 103 1.69 -14.44 4.84
N GLN A 104 2.67 -14.74 5.69
CA GLN A 104 2.46 -15.55 6.88
C GLN A 104 1.61 -14.82 7.94
N ASP A 105 1.89 -13.54 8.19
CA ASP A 105 1.22 -12.76 9.22
C ASP A 105 -0.19 -12.30 8.79
N PHE A 106 -0.35 -11.92 7.52
CA PHE A 106 -1.57 -11.31 6.97
C PHE A 106 -1.88 -11.83 5.55
N PRO A 107 -2.22 -13.12 5.39
CA PRO A 107 -2.41 -13.73 4.07
C PRO A 107 -3.48 -13.05 3.20
N LEU A 108 -4.58 -12.58 3.76
CA LEU A 108 -5.64 -11.90 3.00
C LEU A 108 -5.21 -10.50 2.56
N LEU A 109 -4.59 -9.71 3.45
CA LEU A 109 -4.02 -8.42 3.11
C LEU A 109 -2.89 -8.54 2.08
N TYR A 110 -2.03 -9.56 2.21
CA TYR A 110 -1.00 -9.88 1.21
C TYR A 110 -1.61 -10.13 -0.16
N ASN A 111 -2.64 -10.97 -0.23
CA ASN A 111 -3.33 -11.25 -1.49
C ASN A 111 -3.96 -9.99 -2.09
N GLN A 112 -4.50 -9.10 -1.26
CA GLN A 112 -5.04 -7.82 -1.71
C GLN A 112 -3.96 -6.92 -2.32
N LEU A 113 -2.79 -6.81 -1.67
CA LEU A 113 -1.65 -6.05 -2.19
C LEU A 113 -1.20 -6.59 -3.56
N VAL A 114 -1.05 -7.91 -3.66
CA VAL A 114 -0.69 -8.58 -4.92
C VAL A 114 -1.73 -8.30 -6.01
N TRP A 115 -3.02 -8.39 -5.68
CA TRP A 115 -4.10 -8.08 -6.62
C TRP A 115 -4.02 -6.64 -7.13
N TYR A 116 -3.85 -5.66 -6.23
CA TYR A 116 -3.71 -4.26 -6.63
C TYR A 116 -2.51 -4.04 -7.54
N LEU A 117 -1.34 -4.58 -7.17
CA LEU A 117 -0.11 -4.42 -7.95
C LEU A 117 -0.24 -5.05 -9.35
N LEU A 118 -0.83 -6.24 -9.45
CA LEU A 118 -1.17 -6.87 -10.73
C LEU A 118 -2.13 -6.02 -11.54
N ARG A 119 -3.22 -5.54 -10.92
CA ARG A 119 -4.26 -4.77 -11.61
C ARG A 119 -3.71 -3.46 -12.17
N LEU A 120 -2.89 -2.76 -11.39
CA LEU A 120 -2.25 -1.51 -11.79
C LEU A 120 -1.24 -1.74 -12.93
N ASP A 121 -0.37 -2.75 -12.81
CA ASP A 121 0.63 -3.07 -13.84
C ASP A 121 -0.03 -3.52 -15.16
N ASN A 122 -1.12 -4.27 -15.08
CA ASN A 122 -1.92 -4.69 -16.25
C ASN A 122 -2.62 -3.51 -16.94
N LYS A 123 -3.10 -2.53 -16.17
CA LYS A 123 -3.73 -1.31 -16.71
C LYS A 123 -2.71 -0.46 -17.45
N LYS A 124 -1.54 -0.25 -16.85
CA LYS A 124 -0.41 0.43 -17.46
C LYS A 124 0.86 0.04 -16.72
N ARG A 125 1.79 -0.61 -17.43
CA ARG A 125 3.01 -1.14 -16.81
C ARG A 125 3.76 -0.09 -16.01
N CYS A 126 4.21 -0.47 -14.82
CA CYS A 126 4.92 0.38 -13.88
C CYS A 126 6.16 1.00 -14.52
N GLU A 127 6.85 0.28 -15.42
CA GLU A 127 8.04 0.77 -16.16
C GLU A 127 7.77 2.01 -17.03
N TYR A 128 6.52 2.20 -17.49
CA TYR A 128 6.15 3.38 -18.27
C TYR A 128 5.75 4.57 -17.41
N ILE A 129 5.34 4.31 -16.17
CA ILE A 129 4.91 5.31 -15.19
C ILE A 129 6.14 5.79 -14.41
N PHE A 130 6.87 4.87 -13.82
CA PHE A 130 8.04 5.09 -12.98
C PHE A 130 9.35 4.88 -13.74
N ARG A 131 9.60 5.73 -14.74
CA ARG A 131 10.76 5.60 -15.66
C ARG A 131 12.13 5.66 -14.98
N THR A 132 12.19 6.19 -13.76
CA THR A 132 13.42 6.34 -12.97
C THR A 132 13.65 5.21 -11.98
N VAL A 133 12.67 4.32 -11.80
CA VAL A 133 12.79 3.17 -10.89
C VAL A 133 13.63 2.09 -11.57
N ASP A 134 14.40 1.37 -10.77
CA ASP A 134 15.22 0.26 -11.25
C ASP A 134 14.35 -0.77 -11.98
N LYS A 135 14.73 -1.10 -13.21
CA LYS A 135 14.01 -2.09 -14.03
C LYS A 135 14.09 -3.47 -13.40
N GLN A 136 15.19 -3.80 -12.72
CA GLN A 136 15.34 -5.10 -12.07
C GLN A 136 14.32 -5.28 -10.96
N LEU A 137 14.08 -4.22 -10.16
CA LEU A 137 13.04 -4.21 -9.14
C LEU A 137 11.64 -4.50 -9.73
N LEU A 138 11.30 -3.88 -10.86
CA LEU A 138 10.01 -4.08 -11.52
C LEU A 138 9.90 -5.46 -12.22
N ILE A 139 11.02 -6.06 -12.63
CA ILE A 139 11.05 -7.43 -13.14
C ILE A 139 10.80 -8.42 -12.00
N GLU A 140 11.50 -8.26 -10.87
CA GLU A 140 11.32 -9.10 -9.69
C GLU A 140 9.89 -9.00 -9.14
N LEU A 141 9.35 -7.78 -9.05
CA LEU A 141 7.95 -7.56 -8.69
C LEU A 141 7.03 -8.41 -9.58
N ARG A 142 7.13 -8.29 -10.90
CA ARG A 142 6.28 -9.05 -11.82
C ARG A 142 6.44 -10.55 -11.69
N GLN A 143 7.65 -11.04 -11.44
CA GLN A 143 7.87 -12.46 -11.22
C GLN A 143 7.08 -12.95 -10.00
N VAL A 144 7.23 -12.29 -8.85
CA VAL A 144 6.49 -12.62 -7.61
C VAL A 144 4.98 -12.52 -7.81
N LEU A 145 4.52 -11.48 -8.51
CA LEU A 145 3.11 -11.30 -8.81
C LEU A 145 2.57 -12.45 -9.71
N SER A 146 3.34 -12.88 -10.71
CA SER A 146 2.93 -13.96 -11.63
C SER A 146 2.89 -15.34 -10.97
N GLU A 147 3.78 -15.58 -9.99
CA GLU A 147 3.88 -16.83 -9.24
C GLU A 147 2.82 -16.92 -8.11
N SER A 148 2.14 -15.81 -7.81
CA SER A 148 1.16 -15.74 -6.70
C SER A 148 -0.10 -16.58 -6.91
N GLY A 149 -0.44 -16.93 -8.15
CA GLY A 149 -1.70 -17.59 -8.51
C GLY A 149 -2.94 -16.68 -8.44
N ILE A 150 -2.78 -15.38 -8.19
CA ILE A 150 -3.90 -14.43 -8.09
C ILE A 150 -4.34 -13.95 -9.48
N ASP A 151 -5.66 -13.97 -9.70
CA ASP A 151 -6.28 -13.52 -10.94
C ASP A 151 -6.66 -12.03 -10.84
N ALA A 152 -5.89 -11.17 -11.51
CA ALA A 152 -6.11 -9.72 -11.54
C ALA A 152 -7.42 -9.27 -12.21
N SER A 153 -8.12 -10.17 -12.89
CA SER A 153 -9.42 -9.89 -13.51
C SER A 153 -10.59 -10.07 -12.54
N LYS A 154 -10.38 -10.77 -11.42
CA LYS A 154 -11.40 -11.04 -10.41
C LYS A 154 -11.16 -10.17 -9.20
N PHE A 155 -12.05 -9.22 -8.96
CA PHE A 155 -11.97 -8.38 -7.76
C PHE A 155 -12.13 -9.26 -6.51
N PRO A 156 -11.17 -9.23 -5.57
CA PRO A 156 -11.28 -9.93 -4.30
C PRO A 156 -12.33 -9.21 -3.44
N ASN A 157 -13.56 -9.74 -3.41
CA ASN A 157 -14.61 -9.24 -2.52
C ASN A 157 -14.42 -9.78 -1.09
N ASN A 158 -13.30 -9.44 -0.45
CA ASN A 158 -12.87 -10.00 0.84
C ASN A 158 -12.55 -8.92 1.89
N HIS A 159 -13.00 -7.68 1.69
CA HIS A 159 -12.71 -6.55 2.59
C HIS A 159 -13.03 -6.88 4.06
N GLU A 160 -14.21 -7.40 4.35
CA GLU A 160 -14.59 -7.78 5.71
C GLU A 160 -13.66 -8.82 6.33
N ASP A 161 -13.19 -9.78 5.52
CA ASP A 161 -12.29 -10.83 5.99
C ASP A 161 -10.88 -10.29 6.22
N ILE A 162 -10.42 -9.34 5.39
CA ILE A 162 -9.19 -8.58 5.65
C ILE A 162 -9.34 -7.80 6.96
N MET A 163 -10.47 -7.10 7.18
CA MET A 163 -10.71 -6.36 8.43
C MET A 163 -10.74 -7.29 9.65
N LYS A 164 -11.27 -8.52 9.52
CA LYS A 164 -11.21 -9.55 10.58
C LYS A 164 -9.77 -10.02 10.83
N GLU A 165 -9.02 -10.35 9.78
CA GLU A 165 -7.62 -10.80 9.86
C GLU A 165 -6.76 -9.81 10.64
N ILE A 166 -6.94 -8.52 10.36
CA ILE A 166 -6.15 -7.45 10.98
C ILE A 166 -6.73 -6.99 12.33
N GLY A 167 -7.80 -7.63 12.82
CA GLY A 167 -8.43 -7.34 14.11
C GLY A 167 -9.18 -6.00 14.17
N LEU A 168 -9.67 -5.50 13.03
CA LEU A 168 -10.54 -4.32 12.92
C LEU A 168 -11.99 -4.76 12.68
N THR A 169 -12.54 -5.56 13.60
CA THR A 169 -13.94 -6.01 13.51
C THR A 169 -14.91 -4.96 14.04
N PHE A 170 -16.02 -4.74 13.33
CA PHE A 170 -17.17 -4.03 13.87
C PHE A 170 -17.79 -4.82 15.03
N LYS A 171 -18.12 -4.12 16.12
CA LYS A 171 -19.32 -4.47 16.87
C LYS A 171 -20.46 -3.64 16.25
N PRO A 172 -21.52 -4.26 15.70
CA PRO A 172 -22.72 -3.50 15.43
C PRO A 172 -23.18 -2.84 16.73
N VAL A 173 -23.47 -1.54 16.67
CA VAL A 173 -24.13 -0.79 17.75
C VAL A 173 -25.57 -1.23 17.82
#